data_AF-A0AAW5II61-F1
#
_entry.id   AF-A0AAW5II61-F1
#
_cell.length_a   1.000
_cell.length_b   1.000
_cell.length_c   1.000
_cell.angle_alpha   90.00
_cell.angle_beta   90.00
_cell.angle_gamma   90.00
#
_symmetry.space_group_name_H-M   'P 1'
#
loop_
_entity.id
_entity.type
_entity.pdbx_description
1 polymer ?
#
loop_
_entity_poly.entity_id
_entity_poly.type
_entity_poly.pdbx_seq_one_letter_code
_entity_poly.pdbx_strand_id
1 'polypeptide(L)'
;MKRIITFLSVFVLVLMMTSSSRKTTIFVIGDSTAAEKQWYKTSPERGWGMVLQGCFDDQIVVDNHAVNGRSSKSFLDEGRWQKILDKMQPGDYVLIQFGHNDEKHFPDRYTEPGGTFDAHLAKYVNETRQKGGIPILLNSVVRRCYYSEDLKNDNDEKLRDQQYDGKELINSDTLIDTHGAYVVAPRHVAKALNVPFVDATKITHDIETKMGIEGSRKLHMWFMPGENPLVPKGKKDNTHYNVYGAHVVANALADALAEQVPALKKHIRHYDYVVSAEGRGNFMTLQQAVDVVPANQPATILVLGGKWKNPSHVAGKQIKYVLQFGASIEK
;
A
#
# COMPACT_ATOMS: atom_id res chain seq x y z
N MET A 1 -57.88 4.01 17.91
CA MET A 1 -56.79 4.96 18.28
C MET A 1 -55.50 4.28 18.78
N LYS A 2 -55.54 3.27 19.66
CA LYS A 2 -54.30 2.61 20.17
C LYS A 2 -53.43 1.91 19.10
N ARG A 3 -54.01 1.36 18.02
CA ARG A 3 -53.27 0.66 16.95
C ARG A 3 -52.53 1.59 15.96
N ILE A 4 -52.95 2.84 15.82
CA ILE A 4 -52.30 3.82 14.92
C ILE A 4 -51.04 4.40 15.57
N ILE A 5 -51.04 4.54 16.90
CA ILE A 5 -49.88 5.02 17.67
C ILE A 5 -48.75 3.98 17.62
N THR A 6 -49.04 2.68 17.61
CA THR A 6 -48.02 1.62 17.52
C THR A 6 -47.30 1.60 16.16
N PHE A 7 -48.00 1.87 15.05
CA PHE A 7 -47.38 1.96 13.72
C PHE A 7 -46.53 3.22 13.52
N LEU A 8 -46.94 4.36 14.09
CA LEU A 8 -46.15 5.59 14.06
C LEU A 8 -44.85 5.45 14.88
N SER A 9 -44.89 4.67 15.96
CA SER A 9 -43.73 4.41 16.84
C SER A 9 -42.67 3.54 16.17
N VAL A 10 -43.08 2.55 15.36
CA VAL A 10 -42.15 1.69 14.62
C VAL A 10 -41.56 2.43 13.41
N PHE A 11 -42.32 3.33 12.78
CA PHE A 11 -41.84 4.11 11.63
C PHE A 11 -40.80 5.17 12.01
N VAL A 12 -40.92 5.78 13.20
CA VAL A 12 -39.93 6.74 13.72
C VAL A 12 -38.65 6.03 14.20
N LEU A 13 -38.73 4.79 14.68
CA LEU A 13 -37.54 4.01 15.09
C LEU A 13 -36.64 3.64 13.88
N VAL A 14 -37.21 3.45 12.69
CA VAL A 14 -36.47 3.18 11.44
C VAL A 14 -35.80 4.45 10.89
N LEU A 15 -36.33 5.63 11.19
CA LEU A 15 -35.74 6.94 10.83
C LEU A 15 -34.62 7.40 11.77
N MET A 16 -34.42 6.72 12.91
CA MET A 16 -33.24 6.89 13.78
C MET A 16 -32.11 5.91 13.43
N MET A 17 -32.02 5.46 12.18
CA MET A 17 -30.74 5.03 11.61
C MET A 17 -29.82 6.25 11.62
N THR A 18 -29.15 6.45 12.77
CA THR A 18 -28.14 7.48 12.98
C THR A 18 -27.25 7.49 11.76
N SER A 19 -27.14 8.65 11.10
CA SER A 19 -26.05 8.96 10.19
C SER A 19 -24.76 8.55 10.87
N SER A 20 -24.26 7.36 10.55
CA SER A 20 -23.09 6.82 11.21
C SER A 20 -21.93 7.69 10.77
N SER A 21 -21.39 8.49 11.69
CA SER A 21 -20.14 9.26 11.51
C SER A 21 -18.91 8.34 11.48
N ARG A 22 -19.12 7.05 11.22
CA ARG A 22 -18.10 6.03 11.23
C ARG A 22 -17.29 6.14 9.94
N LYS A 23 -15.97 6.26 10.12
CA LYS A 23 -15.02 6.15 9.02
C LYS A 23 -14.98 4.71 8.52
N THR A 24 -14.91 4.54 7.20
CA THR A 24 -14.75 3.22 6.59
C THR A 24 -13.30 2.78 6.70
N THR A 25 -13.06 1.54 7.11
CA THR A 25 -11.70 1.01 7.21
C THR A 25 -11.34 0.27 5.92
N ILE A 26 -10.13 0.52 5.42
CA ILE A 26 -9.47 -0.32 4.42
C ILE A 26 -8.37 -1.08 5.15
N PHE A 27 -8.56 -2.38 5.31
CA PHE A 27 -7.51 -3.27 5.78
C PHE A 27 -6.58 -3.65 4.63
N VAL A 28 -5.28 -3.66 4.86
CA VAL A 28 -4.30 -4.13 3.87
C VAL A 28 -3.61 -5.37 4.42
N ILE A 29 -3.62 -6.48 3.67
CA ILE A 29 -2.85 -7.68 3.97
C ILE A 29 -1.92 -8.01 2.83
N GLY A 30 -0.72 -8.46 3.18
CA GLY A 30 0.30 -8.77 2.20
C GLY A 30 1.69 -8.93 2.81
N ASP A 31 2.69 -8.77 1.96
CA ASP A 31 4.10 -8.99 2.24
C ASP A 31 4.88 -7.69 2.51
N SER A 32 6.22 -7.75 2.39
CA SER A 32 7.10 -6.60 2.62
C SER A 32 6.88 -5.43 1.68
N THR A 33 6.35 -5.63 0.47
CA THR A 33 6.11 -4.53 -0.49
C THR A 33 5.00 -3.61 -0.04
N ALA A 34 4.06 -4.11 0.78
CA ALA A 34 2.96 -3.35 1.36
C ALA A 34 3.19 -2.96 2.83
N ALA A 35 4.04 -3.68 3.56
CA ALA A 35 4.16 -3.63 5.01
C ALA A 35 4.55 -2.27 5.63
N GLU A 36 4.05 -2.05 6.85
CA GLU A 36 4.59 -1.07 7.79
C GLU A 36 6.07 -1.36 8.10
N LYS A 37 6.90 -0.31 8.20
CA LYS A 37 8.35 -0.43 8.39
C LYS A 37 8.76 0.10 9.74
N GLN A 38 9.05 -0.78 10.70
CA GLN A 38 9.39 -0.40 12.08
C GLN A 38 10.56 0.60 12.19
N TRP A 39 11.54 0.52 11.28
CA TRP A 39 12.74 1.36 11.29
C TRP A 39 12.60 2.62 10.41
N TYR A 40 11.38 3.13 10.20
CA TYR A 40 11.12 4.24 9.28
C TYR A 40 11.90 5.54 9.59
N LYS A 41 12.38 5.72 10.82
CA LYS A 41 13.22 6.88 11.23
C LYS A 41 14.67 6.76 10.80
N THR A 42 15.17 5.54 10.61
CA THR A 42 16.57 5.23 10.32
C THR A 42 16.75 4.47 9.00
N SER A 43 15.66 4.21 8.28
CA SER A 43 15.65 3.58 6.97
C SER A 43 14.64 4.27 6.05
N PRO A 44 15.00 4.51 4.77
CA PRO A 44 14.07 5.06 3.78
C PRO A 44 13.07 4.03 3.23
N GLU A 45 13.17 2.75 3.60
CA GLU A 45 12.27 1.70 3.11
C GLU A 45 10.82 1.99 3.51
N ARG A 46 9.87 1.86 2.58
CA ARG A 46 8.43 2.01 2.82
C ARG A 46 7.66 0.97 2.03
N GLY A 47 6.61 0.41 2.63
CA GLY A 47 5.62 -0.35 1.87
C GLY A 47 4.61 0.58 1.21
N TRP A 48 4.05 0.21 0.06
CA TRP A 48 2.98 1.01 -0.57
C TRP A 48 1.76 1.13 0.35
N GLY A 49 1.41 0.04 1.06
CA GLY A 49 0.31 0.04 2.04
C GLY A 49 0.56 0.94 3.25
N MET A 50 1.83 1.17 3.62
CA MET A 50 2.21 2.05 4.75
C MET A 50 1.89 3.51 4.46
N VAL A 51 2.02 3.94 3.20
CA VAL A 51 1.81 5.35 2.80
C VAL A 51 0.42 5.58 2.19
N LEU A 52 -0.36 4.52 1.98
CA LEU A 52 -1.64 4.53 1.30
C LEU A 52 -2.69 5.46 1.94
N GLN A 53 -2.62 5.71 3.26
CA GLN A 53 -3.51 6.66 3.93
C GLN A 53 -3.47 8.06 3.29
N GLY A 54 -2.33 8.44 2.71
CA GLY A 54 -2.16 9.72 2.03
C GLY A 54 -2.94 9.86 0.72
N CYS A 55 -3.56 8.78 0.23
CA CYS A 55 -4.36 8.77 -1.00
C CYS A 55 -5.86 8.96 -0.75
N PHE A 56 -6.28 9.19 0.50
CA PHE A 56 -7.70 9.28 0.86
C PHE A 56 -8.04 10.53 1.68
N ASP A 57 -9.31 10.91 1.65
CA ASP A 57 -9.86 11.85 2.61
C ASP A 57 -10.04 11.22 4.02
N ASP A 58 -10.48 12.04 4.96
CA ASP A 58 -10.56 11.67 6.38
C ASP A 58 -11.72 10.74 6.72
N GLN A 59 -12.55 10.33 5.74
CA GLN A 59 -13.61 9.35 5.92
C GLN A 59 -13.09 7.91 5.75
N ILE A 60 -11.87 7.74 5.25
CA ILE A 60 -11.20 6.44 5.12
C ILE A 60 -10.06 6.34 6.13
N VAL A 61 -10.02 5.22 6.84
CA VAL A 61 -8.88 4.82 7.68
C VAL A 61 -8.21 3.62 7.03
N VAL A 62 -6.91 3.70 6.77
CA VAL A 62 -6.11 2.57 6.32
C VAL A 62 -5.51 1.88 7.54
N ASP A 63 -5.93 0.64 7.82
CA ASP A 63 -5.33 -0.22 8.84
C ASP A 63 -4.46 -1.28 8.15
N ASN A 64 -3.16 -1.00 8.03
CA ASN A 64 -2.23 -1.86 7.29
C ASN A 64 -1.66 -2.97 8.18
N HIS A 65 -2.00 -4.21 7.83
CA HIS A 65 -1.55 -5.44 8.50
C HIS A 65 -0.53 -6.23 7.66
N ALA A 66 -0.14 -5.76 6.49
CA ALA A 66 0.89 -6.41 5.68
C ALA A 66 2.21 -6.50 6.46
N VAL A 67 2.90 -7.65 6.35
CA VAL A 67 4.09 -7.94 7.16
C VAL A 67 5.20 -8.52 6.31
N ASN A 68 6.42 -8.05 6.57
CA ASN A 68 7.63 -8.54 5.92
C ASN A 68 7.72 -10.08 5.92
N GLY A 69 8.01 -10.64 4.74
CA GLY A 69 8.30 -12.07 4.55
C GLY A 69 7.08 -13.00 4.61
N ARG A 70 5.86 -12.47 4.77
CA ARG A 70 4.66 -13.31 4.84
C ARG A 70 4.18 -13.71 3.45
N SER A 71 3.68 -14.93 3.36
CA SER A 71 2.97 -15.50 2.22
C SER A 71 1.48 -15.61 2.54
N SER A 72 0.66 -16.00 1.57
CA SER A 72 -0.76 -16.26 1.81
C SER A 72 -0.99 -17.31 2.90
N LYS A 73 -0.07 -18.28 3.03
CA LYS A 73 -0.07 -19.33 4.05
C LYS A 73 0.41 -18.85 5.40
N SER A 74 1.62 -18.31 5.49
CA SER A 74 2.21 -17.96 6.79
C SER A 74 1.43 -16.85 7.50
N PHE A 75 0.74 -15.99 6.75
CA PHE A 75 -0.16 -15.00 7.34
C PHE A 75 -1.38 -15.62 8.04
N LEU A 76 -1.93 -16.73 7.51
CA LEU A 76 -2.97 -17.53 8.19
C LEU A 76 -2.40 -18.24 9.40
N ASP A 77 -1.30 -18.98 9.22
CA ASP A 77 -0.70 -19.84 10.24
C ASP A 77 -0.28 -19.06 11.49
N GLU A 78 0.19 -17.82 11.31
CA GLU A 78 0.59 -16.93 12.40
C GLU A 78 -0.60 -16.21 13.08
N GLY A 79 -1.84 -16.54 12.71
CA GLY A 79 -3.05 -15.94 13.29
C GLY A 79 -3.23 -14.45 12.98
N ARG A 80 -2.54 -13.92 11.96
CA ARG A 80 -2.63 -12.49 11.60
C ARG A 80 -3.98 -12.15 11.00
N TRP A 81 -4.54 -13.08 10.23
CA TRP A 81 -5.86 -12.92 9.64
C TRP A 81 -6.96 -12.76 10.69
N GLN A 82 -6.89 -13.52 11.78
CA GLN A 82 -7.87 -13.43 12.86
C GLN A 82 -7.95 -12.03 13.47
N LYS A 83 -6.80 -11.34 13.62
CA LYS A 83 -6.74 -9.96 14.16
C LYS A 83 -7.54 -8.96 13.34
N ILE A 84 -7.74 -9.23 12.05
CA ILE A 84 -8.51 -8.38 11.15
C ILE A 84 -9.98 -8.75 11.23
N LEU A 85 -10.31 -10.05 11.19
CA LEU A 85 -11.67 -10.55 11.36
C LEU A 85 -12.33 -10.09 12.67
N ASP A 86 -11.54 -9.89 13.73
CA ASP A 86 -12.01 -9.41 15.03
C ASP A 86 -12.32 -7.91 15.04
N LYS A 87 -11.69 -7.13 14.17
CA LYS A 87 -11.87 -5.67 14.06
C LYS A 87 -12.87 -5.27 12.96
N MET A 88 -12.99 -6.09 11.92
CA MET A 88 -13.77 -5.79 10.73
C MET A 88 -15.23 -5.62 11.07
N GLN A 89 -15.85 -4.61 10.48
CA GLN A 89 -17.30 -4.45 10.53
C GLN A 89 -17.87 -4.35 9.11
N PRO A 90 -19.18 -4.53 8.94
CA PRO A 90 -19.81 -4.45 7.62
C PRO A 90 -19.49 -3.13 6.91
N GLY A 91 -19.20 -3.23 5.61
CA GLY A 91 -18.83 -2.10 4.75
C GLY A 91 -17.34 -1.76 4.70
N ASP A 92 -16.49 -2.37 5.55
CA ASP A 92 -15.04 -2.23 5.44
C ASP A 92 -14.49 -2.96 4.21
N TYR A 93 -13.33 -2.53 3.72
CA TYR A 93 -12.65 -3.17 2.60
C TYR A 93 -11.42 -3.95 3.07
N VAL A 94 -11.05 -4.99 2.32
CA VAL A 94 -9.78 -5.71 2.54
C VAL A 94 -9.03 -5.82 1.22
N LEU A 95 -7.85 -5.21 1.16
CA LEU A 95 -6.91 -5.34 0.05
C LEU A 95 -6.00 -6.54 0.31
N ILE A 96 -6.04 -7.52 -0.58
CA ILE A 96 -5.35 -8.80 -0.42
C ILE A 96 -4.29 -8.92 -1.51
N GLN A 97 -3.01 -8.81 -1.14
CA GLN A 97 -1.88 -8.88 -2.08
C GLN A 97 -0.76 -9.82 -1.58
N PHE A 98 -0.66 -11.00 -2.18
CA PHE A 98 0.38 -12.00 -1.90
C PHE A 98 0.96 -12.57 -3.20
N GLY A 99 2.09 -13.30 -3.10
CA GLY A 99 2.81 -13.87 -4.25
C GLY A 99 4.32 -13.99 -4.02
N HIS A 100 4.99 -12.88 -3.65
CA HIS A 100 6.47 -12.82 -3.52
C HIS A 100 7.08 -13.89 -2.60
N ASN A 101 6.39 -14.27 -1.52
CA ASN A 101 6.89 -15.27 -0.57
C ASN A 101 6.22 -16.64 -0.76
N ASP A 102 5.11 -16.68 -1.49
CA ASP A 102 4.43 -17.92 -1.87
C ASP A 102 5.25 -18.69 -2.92
N GLU A 103 5.94 -17.98 -3.81
CA GLU A 103 6.83 -18.58 -4.83
C GLU A 103 8.08 -19.26 -4.28
N LYS A 104 8.43 -18.96 -3.02
CA LYS A 104 9.64 -19.50 -2.40
C LYS A 104 9.34 -20.87 -1.84
N HIS A 105 10.16 -21.86 -2.20
CA HIS A 105 10.06 -23.25 -1.75
C HIS A 105 10.48 -23.45 -0.28
N PHE A 106 10.04 -22.57 0.62
CA PHE A 106 10.16 -22.75 2.06
C PHE A 106 8.88 -23.43 2.61
N PRO A 107 8.98 -24.50 3.41
CA PRO A 107 7.82 -25.26 3.88
C PRO A 107 6.75 -24.43 4.62
N ASP A 108 7.17 -23.37 5.32
CA ASP A 108 6.29 -22.48 6.07
C ASP A 108 5.57 -21.46 5.18
N ARG A 109 6.02 -21.24 3.93
CA ARG A 109 5.55 -20.15 3.07
C ARG A 109 5.00 -20.58 1.72
N TYR A 110 5.57 -21.61 1.12
CA TYR A 110 5.25 -22.04 -0.24
C TYR A 110 3.77 -22.37 -0.40
N THR A 111 3.16 -21.87 -1.48
CA THR A 111 1.81 -22.28 -1.89
C THR A 111 1.73 -22.37 -3.40
N GLU A 112 1.03 -23.37 -3.94
CA GLU A 112 1.01 -23.66 -5.37
C GLU A 112 -0.10 -22.86 -6.09
N PRO A 113 0.19 -22.09 -7.16
CA PRO A 113 -0.81 -21.44 -8.00
C PRO A 113 -1.78 -22.44 -8.62
N GLY A 114 -3.08 -22.12 -8.62
CA GLY A 114 -4.13 -23.04 -9.04
C GLY A 114 -4.47 -24.13 -8.00
N GLY A 115 -3.73 -24.19 -6.89
CA GLY A 115 -3.92 -25.12 -5.79
C GLY A 115 -4.03 -24.39 -4.46
N THR A 116 -3.02 -24.57 -3.58
CA THR A 116 -3.07 -24.04 -2.20
C THR A 116 -3.03 -22.51 -2.15
N PHE A 117 -2.39 -21.84 -3.12
CA PHE A 117 -2.38 -20.37 -3.18
C PHE A 117 -3.80 -19.84 -3.41
N ASP A 118 -4.47 -20.34 -4.44
CA ASP A 118 -5.84 -19.98 -4.79
C ASP A 118 -6.81 -20.28 -3.66
N ALA A 119 -6.64 -21.41 -2.96
CA ALA A 119 -7.44 -21.78 -1.80
C ALA A 119 -7.29 -20.78 -0.64
N HIS A 120 -6.07 -20.30 -0.35
CA HIS A 120 -5.87 -19.27 0.66
C HIS A 120 -6.49 -17.92 0.26
N LEU A 121 -6.30 -17.49 -1.00
CA LEU A 121 -6.94 -16.27 -1.51
C LEU A 121 -8.46 -16.35 -1.41
N ALA A 122 -9.04 -17.49 -1.79
CA ALA A 122 -10.46 -17.74 -1.67
C ALA A 122 -10.94 -17.70 -0.20
N LYS A 123 -10.15 -18.23 0.74
CA LYS A 123 -10.46 -18.16 2.17
C LYS A 123 -10.53 -16.71 2.66
N TYR A 124 -9.54 -15.88 2.34
CA TYR A 124 -9.56 -14.45 2.71
C TYR A 124 -10.79 -13.74 2.15
N VAL A 125 -11.11 -13.98 0.88
CA VAL A 125 -12.31 -13.42 0.22
C VAL A 125 -13.59 -13.84 0.93
N ASN A 126 -13.76 -15.15 1.17
CA ASN A 126 -14.99 -15.69 1.75
C ASN A 126 -15.19 -15.23 3.19
N GLU A 127 -14.15 -15.23 4.01
CA GLU A 127 -14.25 -14.81 5.42
C GLU A 127 -14.44 -13.29 5.55
N THR A 128 -13.86 -12.50 4.64
CA THR A 128 -14.17 -11.07 4.53
C THR A 128 -15.66 -10.85 4.29
N ARG A 129 -16.25 -11.56 3.31
CA ARG A 129 -17.68 -11.48 3.01
C ARG A 129 -18.57 -11.93 4.17
N GLN A 130 -18.17 -12.99 4.88
CA GLN A 130 -18.90 -13.47 6.06
C GLN A 130 -18.98 -12.42 7.18
N LYS A 131 -18.00 -11.52 7.28
CA LYS A 131 -18.00 -10.37 8.19
C LYS A 131 -18.72 -9.13 7.64
N GLY A 132 -19.29 -9.21 6.44
CA GLY A 132 -19.91 -8.08 5.74
C GLY A 132 -18.91 -7.11 5.13
N GLY A 133 -17.62 -7.45 5.10
CA GLY A 133 -16.59 -6.67 4.42
C GLY A 133 -16.57 -6.94 2.92
N ILE A 134 -15.84 -6.09 2.20
CA ILE A 134 -15.70 -6.10 0.74
C ILE A 134 -14.26 -6.46 0.39
N PRO A 135 -13.98 -7.71 -0.04
CA PRO A 135 -12.64 -8.11 -0.43
C PRO A 135 -12.28 -7.59 -1.82
N ILE A 136 -11.03 -7.18 -1.99
CA ILE A 136 -10.44 -6.73 -3.25
C ILE A 136 -9.11 -7.48 -3.41
N LEU A 137 -8.98 -8.23 -4.50
CA LEU A 137 -7.76 -8.98 -4.80
C LEU A 137 -6.80 -8.15 -5.63
N LEU A 138 -5.51 -8.28 -5.31
CA LEU A 138 -4.40 -7.73 -6.08
C LEU A 138 -3.42 -8.87 -6.37
N ASN A 139 -2.84 -8.89 -7.57
CA ASN A 139 -1.60 -9.65 -7.79
C ASN A 139 -0.41 -8.87 -7.22
N SER A 140 0.76 -9.51 -7.10
CA SER A 140 1.96 -8.85 -6.57
C SER A 140 2.43 -7.71 -7.47
N VAL A 141 2.95 -6.64 -6.86
CA VAL A 141 3.78 -5.67 -7.59
C VAL A 141 5.00 -6.35 -8.22
N VAL A 142 5.56 -5.77 -9.28
CA VAL A 142 6.74 -6.35 -9.95
C VAL A 142 8.00 -6.22 -9.09
N ARG A 143 8.92 -7.17 -9.27
CA ARG A 143 10.32 -7.02 -8.89
C ARG A 143 11.05 -6.32 -10.03
N ARG A 144 11.91 -5.36 -9.72
CA ARG A 144 12.77 -4.72 -10.72
C ARG A 144 13.80 -5.74 -11.21
N CYS A 145 13.60 -6.31 -12.39
CA CYS A 145 14.47 -7.35 -12.92
C CYS A 145 14.74 -7.13 -14.41
N TYR A 146 16.01 -6.88 -14.74
CA TYR A 146 16.50 -6.75 -16.12
C TYR A 146 17.58 -7.78 -16.43
N TYR A 147 17.67 -8.81 -15.59
CA TYR A 147 18.69 -9.84 -15.69
C TYR A 147 18.13 -11.22 -15.38
N SER A 148 18.53 -12.19 -16.20
CA SER A 148 18.30 -13.59 -15.88
C SER A 148 19.49 -14.42 -16.33
N GLU A 149 20.03 -15.26 -15.43
CA GLU A 149 21.04 -16.28 -15.80
C GLU A 149 20.43 -17.37 -16.69
N ASP A 150 19.10 -17.58 -16.65
CA ASP A 150 18.39 -18.56 -17.51
C ASP A 150 16.82 -18.49 -17.55
N LEU A 151 16.11 -17.46 -17.05
CA LEU A 151 14.68 -17.51 -16.66
C LEU A 151 14.39 -18.58 -15.57
N LYS A 152 15.03 -18.48 -14.40
CA LYS A 152 14.63 -19.23 -13.19
C LYS A 152 14.65 -18.37 -11.92
N ASN A 153 13.56 -18.47 -11.16
CA ASN A 153 13.21 -17.66 -9.98
C ASN A 153 14.28 -17.67 -8.87
N ASP A 154 14.85 -16.50 -8.59
CA ASP A 154 15.74 -16.27 -7.46
C ASP A 154 15.01 -15.91 -6.16
N ASN A 155 15.54 -16.39 -5.04
CA ASN A 155 15.08 -16.13 -3.69
C ASN A 155 15.63 -14.78 -3.17
N ASP A 156 14.82 -13.73 -3.26
CA ASP A 156 15.16 -12.34 -2.98
C ASP A 156 15.36 -11.96 -1.48
N GLU A 157 15.20 -12.88 -0.53
CA GLU A 157 15.61 -12.61 0.85
C GLU A 157 17.12 -12.36 0.98
N LYS A 158 17.93 -12.94 0.08
CA LYS A 158 19.37 -12.66 0.02
C LYS A 158 19.70 -11.23 -0.41
N LEU A 159 18.80 -10.53 -1.11
CA LEU A 159 19.01 -9.14 -1.57
C LEU A 159 18.87 -8.13 -0.42
N ARG A 160 18.16 -8.48 0.66
CA ARG A 160 17.93 -7.56 1.78
C ARG A 160 19.21 -7.21 2.53
N ASP A 161 20.12 -8.17 2.62
CA ASP A 161 21.39 -8.06 3.33
C ASP A 161 22.58 -7.78 2.39
N GLN A 162 22.35 -7.73 1.08
CA GLN A 162 23.39 -7.37 0.11
C GLN A 162 23.75 -5.89 0.22
N GLN A 163 25.03 -5.64 0.52
CA GLN A 163 25.63 -4.34 0.34
C GLN A 163 25.88 -4.08 -1.15
N TYR A 164 25.97 -2.80 -1.51
CA TYR A 164 26.32 -2.39 -2.87
C TYR A 164 27.68 -3.01 -3.26
N ASP A 165 27.67 -3.83 -4.31
CA ASP A 165 28.81 -4.61 -4.80
C ASP A 165 29.46 -4.02 -6.06
N GLY A 166 28.97 -2.86 -6.51
CA GLY A 166 29.44 -2.20 -7.73
C GLY A 166 28.95 -2.83 -9.04
N LYS A 167 28.12 -3.87 -9.01
CA LYS A 167 27.68 -4.60 -10.19
C LYS A 167 26.16 -4.56 -10.33
N GLU A 168 25.68 -3.99 -11.42
CA GLU A 168 24.30 -4.20 -11.86
C GLU A 168 24.31 -5.14 -13.06
N LEU A 169 23.66 -6.30 -12.91
CA LEU A 169 23.52 -7.26 -13.99
C LEU A 169 22.30 -6.84 -14.82
N ILE A 170 22.49 -6.69 -16.13
CA ILE A 170 21.46 -6.32 -17.12
C ILE A 170 21.76 -7.12 -18.39
N ASN A 171 20.78 -7.90 -18.85
CA ASN A 171 20.83 -8.56 -20.16
C ASN A 171 19.49 -8.51 -20.92
N SER A 172 18.53 -7.71 -20.42
CA SER A 172 17.26 -7.44 -21.08
C SER A 172 16.96 -5.95 -21.06
N ASP A 173 16.48 -5.44 -22.20
CA ASP A 173 16.01 -4.06 -22.35
C ASP A 173 14.56 -3.90 -21.83
N THR A 174 13.94 -5.02 -21.46
CA THR A 174 12.56 -5.10 -20.96
C THR A 174 12.52 -5.73 -19.57
N LEU A 175 11.55 -5.32 -18.76
CA LEU A 175 11.37 -5.87 -17.42
C LEU A 175 10.98 -7.36 -17.52
N ILE A 176 11.70 -8.21 -16.80
CA ILE A 176 11.47 -9.65 -16.78
C ILE A 176 10.48 -10.00 -15.67
N ASP A 177 9.45 -10.78 -16.00
CA ASP A 177 8.55 -11.35 -15.00
C ASP A 177 9.29 -12.37 -14.13
N THR A 178 9.21 -12.18 -12.81
CA THR A 178 9.81 -13.07 -11.81
C THR A 178 8.78 -13.85 -11.00
N HIS A 179 7.49 -13.68 -11.29
CA HIS A 179 6.39 -14.23 -10.50
C HIS A 179 5.56 -15.26 -11.28
N GLY A 180 5.66 -15.32 -12.61
CA GLY A 180 5.04 -16.36 -13.43
C GLY A 180 3.55 -16.57 -13.13
N ALA A 181 3.16 -17.78 -12.75
CA ALA A 181 1.75 -18.10 -12.48
C ALA A 181 1.12 -17.29 -11.32
N TYR A 182 1.91 -16.76 -10.39
CA TYR A 182 1.40 -15.91 -9.30
C TYR A 182 0.86 -14.56 -9.79
N VAL A 183 1.25 -14.11 -10.99
CA VAL A 183 0.68 -12.91 -11.63
C VAL A 183 -0.79 -13.13 -12.01
N VAL A 184 -1.14 -14.36 -12.40
CA VAL A 184 -2.42 -14.70 -13.02
C VAL A 184 -3.41 -15.27 -12.01
N ALA A 185 -2.94 -16.07 -11.06
CA ALA A 185 -3.79 -16.79 -10.11
C ALA A 185 -4.77 -15.87 -9.34
N PRO A 186 -4.35 -14.71 -8.78
CA PRO A 186 -5.26 -13.81 -8.07
C PRO A 186 -6.39 -13.28 -8.95
N ARG A 187 -6.14 -13.05 -10.25
CA ARG A 187 -7.17 -12.66 -11.22
C ARG A 187 -8.18 -13.77 -11.45
N HIS A 188 -7.73 -15.02 -11.55
CA HIS A 188 -8.60 -16.17 -11.72
C HIS A 188 -9.50 -16.37 -10.49
N VAL A 189 -8.94 -16.28 -9.28
CA VAL A 189 -9.72 -16.33 -8.03
C VAL A 189 -10.72 -15.18 -7.98
N ALA A 190 -10.30 -13.96 -8.32
CA ALA A 190 -11.18 -12.80 -8.32
C ALA A 190 -12.37 -12.96 -9.27
N LYS A 191 -12.11 -13.46 -10.48
CA LYS A 191 -13.14 -13.77 -11.48
C LYS A 191 -14.07 -14.88 -10.99
N ALA A 192 -13.53 -15.98 -10.47
CA ALA A 192 -14.31 -17.13 -10.01
C ALA A 192 -15.23 -16.77 -8.83
N LEU A 193 -14.76 -15.93 -7.92
CA LEU A 193 -15.52 -15.48 -6.75
C LEU A 193 -16.29 -14.19 -6.99
N ASN A 194 -16.21 -13.60 -8.18
CA ASN A 194 -16.84 -12.32 -8.55
C ASN A 194 -16.52 -11.21 -7.54
N VAL A 195 -15.24 -10.92 -7.34
CA VAL A 195 -14.75 -9.80 -6.51
C VAL A 195 -13.93 -8.83 -7.36
N PRO A 196 -13.84 -7.54 -6.96
CA PRO A 196 -12.97 -6.58 -7.61
C PRO A 196 -11.51 -7.06 -7.65
N PHE A 197 -10.83 -6.74 -8.76
CA PHE A 197 -9.43 -7.10 -8.99
C PHE A 197 -8.63 -5.89 -9.47
N VAL A 198 -7.53 -5.58 -8.79
CA VAL A 198 -6.56 -4.57 -9.22
C VAL A 198 -5.29 -5.26 -9.71
N ASP A 199 -4.90 -4.95 -10.95
CA ASP A 199 -3.71 -5.53 -11.60
C ASP A 199 -2.43 -4.76 -11.23
N ALA A 200 -1.99 -4.91 -9.97
CA ALA A 200 -0.80 -4.24 -9.46
C ALA A 200 0.48 -4.64 -10.23
N THR A 201 0.57 -5.87 -10.74
CA THR A 201 1.67 -6.29 -11.62
C THR A 201 1.72 -5.41 -12.85
N LYS A 202 0.62 -5.28 -13.61
CA LYS A 202 0.61 -4.42 -14.81
C LYS A 202 0.91 -2.97 -14.48
N ILE A 203 0.29 -2.41 -13.44
CA ILE A 203 0.47 -1.00 -13.06
C ILE A 203 1.94 -0.72 -12.77
N THR A 204 2.57 -1.55 -11.95
CA THR A 204 3.97 -1.35 -11.56
C THR A 204 4.95 -1.70 -12.68
N HIS A 205 4.65 -2.70 -13.51
CA HIS A 205 5.40 -2.97 -14.74
C HIS A 205 5.44 -1.74 -15.66
N ASP A 206 4.29 -1.09 -15.88
CA ASP A 206 4.19 0.06 -16.77
C ASP A 206 4.95 1.28 -16.21
N ILE A 207 4.94 1.47 -14.88
CA ILE A 207 5.72 2.50 -14.20
C ILE A 207 7.22 2.27 -14.38
N GLU A 208 7.71 1.06 -14.05
CA GLU A 208 9.12 0.68 -14.19
C GLU A 208 9.59 0.85 -15.64
N THR A 209 8.82 0.31 -16.60
CA THR A 209 9.10 0.38 -18.03
C THR A 209 9.19 1.83 -18.51
N LYS A 210 8.26 2.69 -18.09
CA LYS A 210 8.26 4.11 -18.46
C LYS A 210 9.47 4.87 -17.91
N MET A 211 9.95 4.49 -16.73
CA MET A 211 11.15 5.08 -16.13
C MET A 211 12.45 4.52 -16.71
N GLY A 212 12.38 3.36 -17.37
CA GLY A 212 13.54 2.65 -17.91
C GLY A 212 14.44 2.09 -16.81
N ILE A 213 15.52 1.42 -17.22
CA ILE A 213 16.46 0.76 -16.31
C ILE A 213 17.01 1.75 -15.28
N GLU A 214 17.56 2.88 -15.70
CA GLU A 214 18.22 3.80 -14.77
C GLU A 214 17.22 4.58 -13.91
N GLY A 215 16.15 5.08 -14.51
CA GLY A 215 15.15 5.88 -13.80
C GLY A 215 14.41 5.05 -12.75
N SER A 216 14.09 3.79 -13.05
CA SER A 216 13.38 2.90 -12.13
C SER A 216 14.14 2.63 -10.83
N ARG A 217 15.48 2.73 -10.80
CA ARG A 217 16.28 2.64 -9.56
C ARG A 217 15.73 3.56 -8.47
N LYS A 218 15.25 4.74 -8.84
CA LYS A 218 14.70 5.75 -7.92
C LYS A 218 13.48 5.26 -7.12
N LEU A 219 12.76 4.25 -7.58
CA LEU A 219 11.61 3.69 -6.86
C LEU A 219 12.04 2.83 -5.67
N HIS A 220 13.20 2.19 -5.77
CA HIS A 220 13.61 1.12 -4.88
C HIS A 220 14.61 1.56 -3.83
N MET A 221 14.93 0.67 -2.91
CA MET A 221 16.04 0.76 -1.97
C MET A 221 17.38 0.58 -2.71
N TRP A 222 17.58 1.38 -3.75
CA TRP A 222 18.71 1.40 -4.65
C TRP A 222 19.45 2.73 -4.47
N PHE A 223 20.61 2.67 -3.82
CA PHE A 223 21.43 3.83 -3.50
C PHE A 223 22.90 3.50 -3.71
N MET A 224 23.62 4.40 -4.35
CA MET A 224 25.08 4.37 -4.38
C MET A 224 25.65 4.66 -2.98
N PRO A 225 26.86 4.18 -2.64
CA PRO A 225 27.55 4.60 -1.43
C PRO A 225 27.65 6.12 -1.33
N GLY A 226 27.23 6.69 -0.20
CA GLY A 226 27.20 8.13 0.04
C GLY A 226 26.00 8.89 -0.54
N GLU A 227 25.14 8.28 -1.35
CA GLU A 227 23.97 8.95 -1.95
C GLU A 227 22.88 9.27 -0.93
N ASN A 228 22.64 8.35 0.01
CA ASN A 228 21.63 8.52 1.05
C ASN A 228 22.27 8.41 2.44
N PRO A 229 22.12 9.43 3.32
CA PRO A 229 22.75 9.41 4.64
C PRO A 229 22.21 8.31 5.57
N LEU A 230 20.98 7.82 5.33
CA LEU A 230 20.41 6.69 6.07
C LEU A 230 20.92 5.33 5.56
N VAL A 231 21.57 5.32 4.40
CA VAL A 231 22.13 4.12 3.76
C VAL A 231 23.56 4.44 3.29
N PRO A 232 24.49 4.77 4.21
CA PRO A 232 25.79 5.35 3.85
C PRO A 232 26.67 4.40 3.00
N LYS A 233 26.50 3.09 3.17
CA LYS A 233 27.20 2.06 2.39
C LYS A 233 26.55 1.77 1.02
N GLY A 234 25.48 2.49 0.67
CA GLY A 234 24.64 2.15 -0.46
C GLY A 234 23.82 0.87 -0.22
N LYS A 235 22.89 0.60 -1.13
CA LYS A 235 22.07 -0.62 -1.14
C LYS A 235 21.65 -0.91 -2.58
N LYS A 236 21.50 -2.18 -2.92
CA LYS A 236 21.00 -2.64 -4.20
C LYS A 236 19.90 -3.64 -3.97
N ASP A 237 18.68 -3.15 -3.85
CA ASP A 237 17.48 -3.93 -3.61
C ASP A 237 16.45 -3.57 -4.67
N ASN A 238 15.95 -4.59 -5.37
CA ASN A 238 15.05 -4.48 -6.53
C ASN A 238 13.59 -4.78 -6.19
N THR A 239 13.31 -5.14 -4.94
CA THR A 239 11.96 -5.52 -4.49
C THR A 239 11.34 -4.44 -3.61
N HIS A 240 12.14 -3.86 -2.71
CA HIS A 240 11.61 -2.98 -1.67
C HIS A 240 11.67 -1.51 -2.08
N TYR A 241 10.55 -0.82 -1.97
CA TYR A 241 10.46 0.59 -2.26
C TYR A 241 11.12 1.46 -1.19
N ASN A 242 11.67 2.60 -1.65
CA ASN A 242 11.98 3.72 -0.78
C ASN A 242 10.75 4.63 -0.60
N VAL A 243 10.88 5.75 0.12
CA VAL A 243 9.80 6.72 0.33
C VAL A 243 9.16 7.18 -0.98
N TYR A 244 9.94 7.50 -2.00
CA TYR A 244 9.44 7.97 -3.29
C TYR A 244 8.67 6.87 -4.02
N GLY A 245 9.26 5.69 -4.18
CA GLY A 245 8.60 4.59 -4.90
C GLY A 245 7.31 4.13 -4.23
N ALA A 246 7.28 4.06 -2.90
CA ALA A 246 6.07 3.68 -2.17
C ALA A 246 4.91 4.65 -2.43
N HIS A 247 5.16 5.97 -2.50
CA HIS A 247 4.12 6.96 -2.80
C HIS A 247 3.69 6.91 -4.27
N VAL A 248 4.62 6.70 -5.21
CA VAL A 248 4.29 6.54 -6.63
C VAL A 248 3.36 5.35 -6.83
N VAL A 249 3.73 4.20 -6.25
CA VAL A 249 2.96 2.95 -6.35
C VAL A 249 1.62 3.08 -5.61
N ALA A 250 1.60 3.63 -4.40
CA ALA A 250 0.36 3.80 -3.63
C ALA A 250 -0.66 4.69 -4.35
N ASN A 251 -0.23 5.80 -4.96
CA ASN A 251 -1.13 6.66 -5.75
C ASN A 251 -1.69 5.91 -6.97
N ALA A 252 -0.85 5.22 -7.73
CA ALA A 252 -1.30 4.49 -8.91
C ALA A 252 -2.26 3.33 -8.55
N LEU A 253 -2.01 2.64 -7.43
CA LEU A 253 -2.92 1.62 -6.92
C LEU A 253 -4.24 2.26 -6.44
N ALA A 254 -4.19 3.39 -5.74
CA ALA A 254 -5.39 4.11 -5.30
C ALA A 254 -6.29 4.53 -6.49
N ASP A 255 -5.70 4.96 -7.60
CA ASP A 255 -6.42 5.26 -8.85
C ASP A 255 -7.11 4.01 -9.41
N ALA A 256 -6.38 2.90 -9.52
CA ALA A 256 -6.96 1.65 -9.99
C ALA A 256 -8.05 1.11 -9.04
N LEU A 257 -7.89 1.28 -7.73
CA LEU A 257 -8.94 0.98 -6.74
C LEU A 257 -10.21 1.80 -7.01
N ALA A 258 -10.08 3.07 -7.36
CA ALA A 258 -11.21 3.96 -7.67
C ALA A 258 -12.03 3.47 -8.87
N GLU A 259 -11.36 2.86 -9.86
CA GLU A 259 -12.00 2.29 -11.04
C GLU A 259 -12.73 0.98 -10.72
N GLN A 260 -12.12 0.12 -9.92
CA GLN A 260 -12.68 -1.19 -9.56
C GLN A 260 -13.77 -1.09 -8.49
N VAL A 261 -13.72 -0.04 -7.66
CA VAL A 261 -14.67 0.19 -6.57
C VAL A 261 -15.14 1.65 -6.60
N PRO A 262 -16.16 1.97 -7.42
CA PRO A 262 -16.64 3.34 -7.59
C PRO A 262 -17.06 4.04 -6.28
N ALA A 263 -17.46 3.26 -5.26
CA ALA A 263 -17.78 3.79 -3.94
C ALA A 263 -16.58 4.46 -3.24
N LEU A 264 -15.35 4.00 -3.51
CA LEU A 264 -14.11 4.59 -2.98
C LEU A 264 -13.66 5.83 -3.76
N LYS A 265 -14.06 5.98 -5.03
CA LYS A 265 -13.62 7.08 -5.91
C LYS A 265 -13.85 8.47 -5.30
N LYS A 266 -14.97 8.69 -4.62
CA LYS A 266 -15.28 9.99 -3.98
C LYS A 266 -14.32 10.34 -2.84
N HIS A 267 -13.61 9.36 -2.30
CA HIS A 267 -12.66 9.51 -1.19
C HIS A 267 -11.21 9.62 -1.64
N ILE A 268 -10.89 9.30 -2.90
CA ILE A 268 -9.52 9.38 -3.41
C ILE A 268 -9.07 10.84 -3.51
N ARG A 269 -7.86 11.12 -3.03
CA ARG A 269 -7.23 12.44 -3.02
C ARG A 269 -5.78 12.30 -3.47
N HIS A 270 -5.28 13.31 -4.17
CA HIS A 270 -3.86 13.46 -4.45
C HIS A 270 -3.39 14.77 -3.85
N TYR A 271 -2.23 14.70 -3.22
CA TYR A 271 -1.56 15.83 -2.59
C TYR A 271 -0.16 15.93 -3.18
N ASP A 272 0.36 17.14 -3.31
CA ASP A 272 1.73 17.35 -3.79
C ASP A 272 2.73 16.77 -2.78
N TYR A 273 2.43 16.93 -1.48
CA TYR A 273 3.24 16.38 -0.40
C TYR A 273 2.37 15.87 0.76
N VAL A 274 2.84 14.79 1.39
CA VAL A 274 2.28 14.23 2.61
C VAL A 274 3.32 14.31 3.73
N VAL A 275 2.88 14.72 4.92
CA VAL A 275 3.71 14.87 6.11
C VAL A 275 3.19 13.96 7.21
N SER A 276 4.08 13.15 7.79
CA SER A 276 3.75 12.23 8.89
C SER A 276 4.96 11.93 9.76
N ALA A 277 4.83 12.11 11.07
CA ALA A 277 5.88 11.79 12.03
C ALA A 277 6.08 10.27 12.20
N GLU A 278 5.10 9.49 11.74
CA GLU A 278 5.10 8.02 11.76
C GLU A 278 5.64 7.41 10.44
N GLY A 279 6.27 8.21 9.58
CA GLY A 279 6.88 7.72 8.34
C GLY A 279 5.91 7.43 7.19
N ARG A 280 4.62 7.70 7.34
CA ARG A 280 3.59 7.50 6.30
C ARG A 280 3.54 8.57 5.21
N GLY A 281 4.38 9.60 5.29
CA GLY A 281 4.40 10.72 4.34
C GLY A 281 5.71 10.80 3.57
N ASN A 282 5.76 11.71 2.59
CA ASN A 282 6.99 12.07 1.87
C ASN A 282 8.03 12.67 2.83
N PHE A 283 7.57 13.40 3.85
CA PHE A 283 8.42 14.09 4.81
C PHE A 283 8.07 13.78 6.26
N MET A 284 9.10 13.78 7.11
CA MET A 284 8.98 13.55 8.55
C MET A 284 8.63 14.84 9.31
N THR A 285 8.91 16.01 8.72
CA THR A 285 8.58 17.31 9.30
C THR A 285 7.82 18.21 8.33
N LEU A 286 6.99 19.09 8.86
CA LEU A 286 6.29 20.09 8.05
C LEU A 286 7.26 21.08 7.40
N GLN A 287 8.35 21.44 8.08
CA GLN A 287 9.38 22.31 7.52
C GLN A 287 10.00 21.71 6.25
N GLN A 288 10.35 20.41 6.28
CA GLN A 288 10.93 19.73 5.12
C GLN A 288 10.01 19.78 3.90
N ALA A 289 8.70 19.61 4.10
CA ALA A 289 7.72 19.71 3.03
C ALA A 289 7.60 21.14 2.49
N VAL A 290 7.59 22.15 3.38
CA VAL A 290 7.54 23.56 2.96
C VAL A 290 8.79 23.95 2.19
N ASP A 291 9.98 23.51 2.61
CA ASP A 291 11.25 23.90 2.00
C ASP A 291 11.31 23.52 0.51
N VAL A 292 10.73 22.37 0.14
CA VAL A 292 10.71 21.89 -1.25
C VAL A 292 9.64 22.53 -2.14
N VAL A 293 8.63 23.20 -1.56
CA VAL A 293 7.59 23.88 -2.34
C VAL A 293 8.20 25.06 -3.12
N PRO A 294 8.06 25.13 -4.45
CA PRO A 294 8.52 26.28 -5.23
C PRO A 294 7.74 27.56 -4.88
N ALA A 295 8.41 28.71 -4.83
CA ALA A 295 7.77 29.99 -4.49
C ALA A 295 6.58 30.34 -5.42
N ASN A 296 6.68 30.04 -6.71
CA ASN A 296 5.70 30.50 -7.69
C ASN A 296 4.70 29.41 -8.13
N GLN A 297 4.55 28.33 -7.36
CA GLN A 297 3.63 27.25 -7.69
C GLN A 297 2.73 26.92 -6.48
N PRO A 298 1.41 26.80 -6.67
CA PRO A 298 0.53 26.33 -5.62
C PRO A 298 0.85 24.88 -5.28
N ALA A 299 0.85 24.55 -3.99
CA ALA A 299 1.03 23.19 -3.50
C ALA A 299 0.03 22.86 -2.39
N THR A 300 -0.45 21.63 -2.36
CA THR A 300 -1.29 21.10 -1.30
C THR A 300 -0.48 20.11 -0.45
N ILE A 301 -0.40 20.39 0.85
CA ILE A 301 0.30 19.53 1.82
C ILE A 301 -0.72 18.87 2.73
N LEU A 302 -0.82 17.54 2.66
CA LEU A 302 -1.53 16.74 3.64
C LEU A 302 -0.67 16.56 4.90
N VAL A 303 -1.26 16.83 6.06
CA VAL A 303 -0.61 16.64 7.36
C VAL A 303 -1.39 15.59 8.14
N LEU A 304 -0.75 14.46 8.43
CA LEU A 304 -1.36 13.30 9.10
C LEU A 304 -1.03 13.29 10.59
N GLY A 305 -2.06 13.45 11.42
CA GLY A 305 -1.98 13.39 12.89
C GLY A 305 -1.01 14.41 13.50
N GLY A 306 -0.83 14.36 14.83
CA GLY A 306 0.23 15.09 15.52
C GLY A 306 0.06 16.62 15.67
N LYS A 307 0.99 17.22 16.41
CA LYS A 307 1.11 18.67 16.57
C LYS A 307 2.40 19.14 15.89
N TRP A 308 2.29 20.12 15.01
CA TRP A 308 3.37 20.54 14.12
C TRP A 308 3.76 21.97 14.40
N LYS A 309 5.07 22.23 14.43
CA LYS A 309 5.59 23.59 14.51
C LYS A 309 5.23 24.37 13.25
N ASN A 310 4.95 25.66 13.40
CA ASN A 310 4.73 26.57 12.28
C ASN A 310 6.00 26.63 11.41
N PRO A 311 5.92 26.32 10.09
CA PRO A 311 7.09 26.34 9.23
C PRO A 311 7.54 27.78 8.93
N SER A 312 8.85 27.98 8.87
CA SER A 312 9.47 29.21 8.37
C SER A 312 9.64 29.17 6.85
N HIS A 313 10.09 30.29 6.26
CA HIS A 313 10.37 30.43 4.82
C HIS A 313 9.16 30.18 3.90
N VAL A 314 7.95 30.46 4.39
CA VAL A 314 6.71 30.39 3.61
C VAL A 314 6.49 31.60 2.70
N ALA A 315 7.30 32.65 2.82
CA ALA A 315 7.15 33.88 2.06
C ALA A 315 7.17 33.60 0.55
N GLY A 316 6.17 34.11 -0.17
CA GLY A 316 5.97 33.87 -1.60
C GLY A 316 5.31 32.54 -1.94
N LYS A 317 5.36 31.52 -1.08
CA LYS A 317 4.82 30.18 -1.35
C LYS A 317 3.30 30.14 -1.18
N GLN A 318 2.60 29.53 -2.14
CA GLN A 318 1.15 29.33 -2.08
C GLN A 318 0.84 27.92 -1.58
N ILE A 319 0.71 27.74 -0.26
CA ILE A 319 0.54 26.41 0.35
C ILE A 319 -0.86 26.27 0.95
N LYS A 320 -1.58 25.24 0.51
CA LYS A 320 -2.82 24.78 1.14
C LYS A 320 -2.53 23.59 2.06
N TYR A 321 -2.67 23.79 3.36
CA TYR A 321 -2.58 22.71 4.34
C TYR A 321 -3.93 21.98 4.44
N VAL A 322 -3.88 20.65 4.37
CA VAL A 322 -5.02 19.77 4.67
C VAL A 322 -4.66 18.97 5.92
N LEU A 323 -5.37 19.25 7.01
CA LEU A 323 -5.10 18.64 8.31
C LEU A 323 -6.08 17.49 8.54
N GLN A 324 -5.55 16.29 8.77
CA GLN A 324 -6.37 15.10 9.03
C GLN A 324 -5.95 14.40 10.33
N PHE A 325 -6.86 13.58 10.86
CA PHE A 325 -6.62 12.74 12.04
C PHE A 325 -6.13 13.50 13.28
N GLY A 326 -6.68 14.70 13.49
CA GLY A 326 -6.33 15.55 14.63
C GLY A 326 -5.02 16.33 14.46
N ALA A 327 -4.46 16.38 13.25
CA ALA A 327 -3.32 17.23 12.95
C ALA A 327 -3.61 18.71 13.27
N SER A 328 -2.64 19.39 13.88
CA SER A 328 -2.71 20.84 14.13
C SER A 328 -1.35 21.49 13.92
N ILE A 329 -1.34 22.72 13.40
CA ILE A 329 -0.14 23.56 13.28
C ILE A 329 -0.18 24.60 14.42
N GLU A 330 0.91 24.70 15.17
CA GLU A 330 1.09 25.70 16.23
C GLU A 330 0.97 27.11 15.63
N LYS A 331 0.35 28.02 16.38
CA LYS A 331 0.10 29.40 15.94
C LYS A 331 1.36 30.24 16.07
#